data_AF-A0A6N9YLE7-F1
#
_entry.id   AF-A0A6N9YLE7-F1
#
_cell.length_a   1.000
_cell.length_b   1.000
_cell.length_c   1.000
_cell.angle_alpha   90.00
_cell.angle_beta   90.00
_cell.angle_gamma   90.00
#
_symmetry.space_group_name_H-M   'P 1'
#
loop_
_entity.id
_entity.type
_entity.pdbx_description
1 polymer ?
#
loop_
_entity_poly.entity_id
_entity_poly.type
_entity_poly.pdbx_seq_one_letter_code
_entity_poly.pdbx_strand_id
1 'polypeptide(L)'
;MHDRIPRRPRRAGSAVVALSLAIGGPVALAAPAAAVSGSGPEGQSVTVSKRQGLADGETITVQGSGFDLGKGIYVVLCVDNGPGQAPSPCLGGVDMEGSGGSSAWISSNPPSYGEGLAQPFEEVGGKGSFNVQLTVAASDEFTDCLDASAAPRGCVVGTRADHTRTADRSADVRIPVTFGTDEAGGESTDDESGETSDETSGDAPGSASGTAGADGSADDGPAEAAGTGADDLAATGSSTTALTAGAVALAAAGGILLAARRRPFSP
;
A
#
# COMPACT_ATOMS: atom_id res chain seq x y z
N MET A 1 -11.11 -104.97 14.27
CA MET A 1 -10.25 -104.81 13.07
C MET A 1 -9.80 -103.36 13.06
N HIS A 2 -8.49 -103.10 13.09
CA HIS A 2 -7.85 -101.76 13.15
C HIS A 2 -8.14 -100.93 14.43
N ASP A 3 -7.24 -100.06 14.90
CA ASP A 3 -5.79 -100.23 15.08
C ASP A 3 -5.36 -99.30 16.25
N ARG A 4 -4.30 -99.62 17.00
CA ARG A 4 -3.89 -98.79 18.16
C ARG A 4 -2.78 -97.79 17.82
N ILE A 5 -3.14 -96.51 17.97
CA ILE A 5 -2.29 -95.31 17.89
C ILE A 5 -0.96 -95.46 18.65
N PRO A 6 0.16 -95.04 18.05
CA PRO A 6 1.29 -94.43 18.76
C PRO A 6 1.31 -92.90 18.53
N ARG A 7 1.26 -92.13 19.63
CA ARG A 7 1.37 -90.66 19.59
C ARG A 7 2.80 -90.22 19.28
N ARG A 8 2.98 -89.13 18.52
CA ARG A 8 4.25 -88.39 18.39
C ARG A 8 4.07 -86.91 18.74
N PRO A 9 5.13 -86.21 19.21
CA PRO A 9 4.97 -85.01 20.02
C PRO A 9 4.91 -83.68 19.23
N ARG A 10 4.52 -82.65 19.97
CA ARG A 10 4.33 -81.25 19.57
C ARG A 10 5.60 -80.62 18.95
N ARG A 11 5.40 -79.72 17.98
CA ARG A 11 6.19 -78.49 17.84
C ARG A 11 5.24 -77.31 17.66
N ALA A 12 5.35 -76.31 18.53
CA ALA A 12 4.66 -75.05 18.38
C ALA A 12 5.44 -74.17 17.39
N GLY A 13 4.75 -73.60 16.41
CA GLY A 13 5.28 -72.55 15.56
C GLY A 13 4.65 -71.21 15.97
N SER A 14 5.42 -70.33 16.60
CA SER A 14 4.98 -68.97 16.89
C SER A 14 4.93 -68.17 15.58
N ALA A 15 3.74 -67.75 15.16
CA ALA A 15 3.60 -66.78 14.08
C ALA A 15 3.94 -65.39 14.63
N VAL A 16 5.03 -64.79 14.12
CA VAL A 16 5.43 -63.43 14.47
C VAL A 16 4.55 -62.46 13.70
N VAL A 17 3.65 -61.76 14.40
CA VAL A 17 2.90 -60.63 13.85
C VAL A 17 3.83 -59.43 13.80
N ALA A 18 4.26 -59.04 12.59
CA ALA A 18 5.06 -57.85 12.39
C ALA A 18 4.19 -56.60 12.55
N LEU A 19 4.44 -55.83 13.61
CA LEU A 19 3.76 -54.55 13.87
C LEU A 19 4.43 -53.45 13.04
N SER A 20 3.80 -53.06 11.93
CA SER A 20 4.25 -51.95 11.09
C SER A 20 4.15 -50.62 11.85
N LEU A 21 5.29 -50.10 12.31
CA LEU A 21 5.36 -48.83 13.02
C LEU A 21 5.31 -47.67 12.03
N ALA A 22 4.13 -47.06 11.86
CA ALA A 22 3.97 -45.88 11.03
C ALA A 22 4.66 -44.67 11.69
N ILE A 23 5.72 -44.17 11.06
CA ILE A 23 6.45 -42.98 11.53
C ILE A 23 5.64 -41.74 11.15
N GLY A 24 4.79 -41.28 12.07
CA GLY A 24 4.10 -40.00 11.96
C GLY A 24 5.08 -38.85 12.18
N GLY A 25 5.63 -38.30 11.10
CA GLY A 25 6.37 -37.04 11.15
C GLY A 25 5.43 -35.86 11.45
N PRO A 26 5.91 -34.82 12.16
CA PRO A 26 5.09 -33.64 12.42
C PRO A 26 4.83 -32.87 11.13
N VAL A 27 3.56 -32.74 10.75
CA VAL A 27 3.13 -31.76 9.76
C VAL A 27 3.14 -30.40 10.43
N ALA A 28 4.17 -29.60 10.14
CA ALA A 28 4.18 -28.20 10.54
C ALA A 28 3.13 -27.45 9.71
N LEU A 29 1.99 -27.09 10.33
CA LEU A 29 1.09 -26.12 9.73
C LEU A 29 1.78 -24.76 9.81
N ALA A 30 2.07 -24.16 8.66
CA ALA A 30 2.45 -22.76 8.61
C ALA A 30 1.32 -21.92 9.21
N ALA A 31 1.64 -21.09 10.20
CA ALA A 31 0.68 -20.11 10.69
C ALA A 31 0.29 -19.18 9.53
N PRO A 32 -1.00 -18.80 9.40
CA PRO A 32 -1.37 -17.81 8.40
C PRO A 32 -0.59 -16.52 8.71
N ALA A 33 0.04 -15.94 7.68
CA ALA A 33 0.66 -14.63 7.81
C ALA A 33 -0.40 -13.65 8.34
N ALA A 34 -0.12 -13.02 9.50
CA ALA A 34 -1.08 -12.13 10.11
C ALA A 34 -1.40 -10.99 9.14
N ALA A 35 -2.69 -10.77 8.87
CA ALA A 35 -3.12 -9.69 8.00
C ALA A 35 -2.63 -8.35 8.58
N VAL A 36 -1.99 -7.52 7.75
CA VAL A 36 -1.36 -6.29 8.22
C VAL A 36 -2.18 -5.09 7.77
N SER A 37 -2.44 -4.18 8.71
CA SER A 37 -3.18 -2.95 8.46
C SER A 37 -2.26 -1.74 8.36
N GLY A 38 -2.62 -0.79 7.49
CA GLY A 38 -2.09 0.57 7.45
C GLY A 38 -3.22 1.59 7.59
N SER A 39 -2.90 2.80 8.06
CA SER A 39 -3.88 3.87 8.28
C SER A 39 -3.65 5.08 7.37
N GLY A 40 -4.73 5.78 7.03
CA GLY A 40 -4.71 6.98 6.19
C GLY A 40 -4.87 8.31 6.95
N PRO A 41 -4.60 9.45 6.29
CA PRO A 41 -4.65 10.79 6.89
C PRO A 41 -5.99 11.19 7.52
N GLU A 42 -7.11 10.65 7.04
CA GLU A 42 -8.46 10.98 7.53
C GLU A 42 -9.05 9.84 8.39
N GLY A 43 -8.21 8.93 8.89
CA GLY A 43 -8.63 7.80 9.71
C GLY A 43 -9.10 6.57 8.92
N GLN A 44 -8.79 6.49 7.63
CA GLN A 44 -9.01 5.26 6.86
C GLN A 44 -8.16 4.12 7.40
N SER A 45 -8.63 2.89 7.22
CA SER A 45 -7.86 1.68 7.46
C SER A 45 -7.86 0.82 6.20
N VAL A 46 -6.70 0.27 5.84
CA VAL A 46 -6.56 -0.73 4.77
C VAL A 46 -5.82 -1.93 5.35
N THR A 47 -6.26 -3.15 5.00
CA THR A 47 -5.66 -4.41 5.43
C THR A 47 -5.38 -5.28 4.21
N VAL A 48 -4.17 -5.84 4.14
CA VAL A 48 -3.79 -6.81 3.10
C VAL A 48 -3.68 -8.22 3.68
N SER A 49 -4.07 -9.23 2.90
CA SER A 49 -3.96 -10.65 3.29
C SER A 49 -2.50 -11.11 3.45
N LYS A 50 -1.57 -10.47 2.73
CA LYS A 50 -0.13 -10.73 2.78
C LYS A 50 0.63 -9.48 2.32
N ARG A 51 1.78 -9.22 2.95
CA ARG A 51 2.70 -8.12 2.56
C ARG A 51 4.18 -8.52 2.45
N GLN A 52 4.55 -9.69 2.95
CA GLN A 52 5.92 -10.20 2.94
C GLN A 52 5.96 -11.51 2.17
N GLY A 53 7.11 -11.83 1.60
CA GLY A 53 7.33 -13.06 0.84
C GLY A 53 6.40 -13.22 -0.37
N LEU A 54 6.01 -12.12 -1.03
CA LEU A 54 5.08 -12.16 -2.17
C LEU A 54 5.72 -12.86 -3.38
N ALA A 55 4.95 -13.69 -4.07
CA ALA A 55 5.35 -14.31 -5.33
C ALA A 55 4.81 -13.52 -6.54
N ASP A 56 5.49 -13.62 -7.68
CA ASP A 56 5.00 -13.04 -8.94
C ASP A 56 3.73 -13.74 -9.39
N GLY A 57 2.71 -12.95 -9.73
CA GLY A 57 1.37 -13.43 -10.06
C GLY A 57 0.57 -13.89 -8.84
N GLU A 58 1.02 -13.65 -7.61
CA GLU A 58 0.23 -13.94 -6.42
C GLU A 58 -1.00 -13.02 -6.32
N THR A 59 -2.16 -13.60 -6.01
CA THR A 59 -3.37 -12.81 -5.74
C THR A 59 -3.51 -12.55 -4.24
N ILE A 60 -3.52 -11.27 -3.85
CA ILE A 60 -3.77 -10.82 -2.47
C ILE A 60 -5.16 -10.20 -2.35
N THR A 61 -5.78 -10.32 -1.17
CA THR A 61 -7.00 -9.59 -0.83
C THR A 61 -6.63 -8.26 -0.17
N VAL A 62 -7.23 -7.17 -0.62
CA VAL A 62 -7.12 -5.83 -0.04
C VAL A 62 -8.50 -5.36 0.41
N GLN A 63 -8.63 -5.12 1.71
CA GLN A 63 -9.86 -4.60 2.33
C GLN A 63 -9.59 -3.20 2.84
N GLY A 64 -10.56 -2.28 2.69
CA GLY A 64 -10.43 -0.92 3.21
C GLY A 64 -11.75 -0.40 3.78
N SER A 65 -11.65 0.55 4.72
CA SER A 65 -12.79 1.22 5.34
C SER A 65 -12.45 2.65 5.78
N GLY A 66 -13.49 3.46 6.02
CA GLY A 66 -13.35 4.85 6.47
C GLY A 66 -13.20 5.89 5.36
N PHE A 67 -13.31 5.49 4.09
CA PHE A 67 -13.12 6.37 2.94
C PHE A 67 -14.27 7.38 2.75
N ASP A 68 -13.98 8.49 2.06
CA ASP A 68 -14.99 9.47 1.63
C ASP A 68 -15.74 8.96 0.38
N LEU A 69 -17.04 8.74 0.51
CA LEU A 69 -17.92 8.27 -0.58
C LEU A 69 -17.99 9.25 -1.77
N GLY A 70 -17.66 10.53 -1.54
CA GLY A 70 -17.59 11.56 -2.60
C GLY A 70 -16.31 11.52 -3.43
N LYS A 71 -15.32 10.70 -3.06
CA LYS A 71 -14.01 10.61 -3.73
C LYS A 71 -13.75 9.19 -4.23
N GLY A 72 -13.55 9.02 -5.53
CA GLY A 72 -13.05 7.76 -6.07
C GLY A 72 -11.57 7.58 -5.74
N ILE A 73 -11.16 6.32 -5.58
CA ILE A 73 -9.79 5.91 -5.23
C ILE A 73 -9.30 4.80 -6.16
N TYR A 74 -7.98 4.71 -6.29
CA TYR A 74 -7.31 3.50 -6.79
C TYR A 74 -6.78 2.67 -5.63
N VAL A 75 -6.88 1.35 -5.73
CA VAL A 75 -6.14 0.36 -4.93
C VAL A 75 -5.08 -0.25 -5.85
N VAL A 76 -3.80 -0.10 -5.50
CA VAL A 76 -2.66 -0.29 -6.42
C VAL A 76 -1.41 -0.79 -5.70
N LEU A 77 -0.50 -1.41 -6.46
CA LEU A 77 0.89 -1.64 -6.08
C LEU A 77 1.79 -0.64 -6.82
N CYS A 78 2.57 0.16 -6.09
CA CYS A 78 3.45 1.19 -6.66
C CYS A 78 4.75 1.36 -5.87
N VAL A 79 5.74 2.04 -6.46
CA VAL A 79 6.92 2.53 -5.73
C VAL A 79 6.52 3.54 -4.65
N ASP A 80 7.07 3.42 -3.43
CA ASP A 80 6.87 4.44 -2.39
C ASP A 80 7.77 5.66 -2.60
N ASN A 81 7.16 6.79 -2.95
CA ASN A 81 7.86 8.08 -3.01
C ASN A 81 7.97 8.79 -1.64
N GLY A 82 7.48 8.16 -0.57
CA GLY A 82 7.52 8.68 0.79
C GLY A 82 6.34 9.59 1.16
N PRO A 83 6.23 9.95 2.46
CA PRO A 83 5.06 10.64 3.00
C PRO A 83 4.67 11.91 2.22
N GLY A 84 3.36 12.08 1.98
CA GLY A 84 2.80 13.21 1.23
C GLY A 84 3.00 13.15 -0.29
N GLN A 85 3.88 12.29 -0.82
CA GLN A 85 4.05 12.07 -2.26
C GLN A 85 3.14 10.94 -2.73
N ALA A 86 2.62 11.04 -3.96
CA ALA A 86 1.82 9.95 -4.54
C ALA A 86 2.71 8.72 -4.83
N PRO A 87 2.31 7.50 -4.44
CA PRO A 87 2.95 6.27 -4.92
C PRO A 87 2.88 6.18 -6.44
N SER A 88 4.03 6.01 -7.10
CA SER A 88 4.20 6.04 -8.56
C SER A 88 5.67 5.78 -8.95
N PRO A 89 5.99 5.11 -10.08
CA PRO A 89 5.07 4.40 -10.99
C PRO A 89 4.37 3.23 -10.27
N CYS A 90 3.26 2.78 -10.86
CA CYS A 90 2.47 1.66 -10.38
C CYS A 90 2.58 0.49 -11.35
N LEU A 91 2.63 -0.73 -10.81
CA LEU A 91 2.71 -1.94 -11.61
C LEU A 91 1.35 -2.28 -12.25
N GLY A 92 1.43 -2.94 -13.40
CA GLY A 92 0.30 -3.36 -14.21
C GLY A 92 -0.39 -2.26 -15.02
N GLY A 93 0.22 -1.07 -15.13
CA GLY A 93 -0.20 -0.02 -16.04
C GLY A 93 -1.57 0.60 -15.75
N VAL A 94 -2.29 0.98 -16.81
CA VAL A 94 -3.65 1.54 -16.74
C VAL A 94 -4.64 0.49 -17.24
N ASP A 95 -5.42 -0.08 -16.32
CA ASP A 95 -6.51 -0.99 -16.67
C ASP A 95 -7.73 -0.18 -17.18
N MET A 96 -7.84 -0.07 -18.51
CA MET A 96 -8.96 0.60 -19.17
C MET A 96 -10.18 -0.32 -19.38
N GLU A 97 -10.05 -1.62 -19.09
CA GLU A 97 -11.09 -2.63 -19.34
C GLU A 97 -11.67 -3.20 -18.03
N GLY A 98 -11.06 -2.89 -16.88
CA GLY A 98 -11.46 -3.38 -15.56
C GLY A 98 -11.18 -4.87 -15.34
N SER A 99 -10.26 -5.45 -16.12
CA SER A 99 -9.96 -6.90 -16.11
C SER A 99 -8.49 -7.26 -15.93
N GLY A 100 -7.59 -6.28 -15.86
CA GLY A 100 -6.15 -6.47 -15.70
C GLY A 100 -5.75 -6.96 -14.30
N GLY A 101 -6.57 -6.70 -13.28
CA GLY A 101 -6.43 -7.27 -11.92
C GLY A 101 -5.22 -6.81 -11.11
N SER A 102 -4.31 -6.04 -11.69
CA SER A 102 -3.16 -5.39 -11.04
C SER A 102 -3.54 -4.18 -10.17
N SER A 103 -4.72 -3.61 -10.43
CA SER A 103 -5.30 -2.48 -9.72
C SER A 103 -6.82 -2.60 -9.64
N ALA A 104 -7.44 -1.84 -8.74
CA ALA A 104 -8.89 -1.67 -8.69
C ALA A 104 -9.25 -0.19 -8.60
N TRP A 105 -10.26 0.25 -9.36
CA TRP A 105 -10.86 1.58 -9.22
C TRP A 105 -12.14 1.45 -8.38
N ILE A 106 -12.16 2.12 -7.22
CA ILE A 106 -13.34 2.15 -6.35
C ILE A 106 -13.94 3.56 -6.40
N SER A 107 -15.19 3.69 -6.82
CA SER A 107 -15.92 4.96 -6.80
C SER A 107 -17.42 4.72 -6.82
N SER A 108 -18.15 5.31 -5.87
CA SER A 108 -19.62 5.37 -5.89
C SER A 108 -20.15 6.48 -6.80
N ASN A 109 -19.27 7.34 -7.32
CA ASN A 109 -19.60 8.48 -8.18
C ASN A 109 -18.56 8.61 -9.33
N PRO A 110 -18.37 7.60 -10.19
CA PRO A 110 -17.43 7.67 -11.29
C PRO A 110 -17.90 8.67 -12.36
N PRO A 111 -16.98 9.27 -13.14
CA PRO A 111 -17.32 9.90 -14.42
C PRO A 111 -17.97 8.88 -15.38
N SER A 112 -18.69 9.36 -16.40
CA SER A 112 -19.47 8.50 -17.30
C SER A 112 -18.67 7.43 -18.07
N TYR A 113 -17.36 7.64 -18.29
CA TYR A 113 -16.49 6.61 -18.88
C TYR A 113 -16.05 5.53 -17.89
N GLY A 114 -16.28 5.74 -16.58
CA GLY A 114 -16.01 4.77 -15.51
C GLY A 114 -17.24 4.00 -15.04
N GLU A 115 -18.44 4.34 -15.53
CA GLU A 115 -19.65 3.58 -15.26
C GLU A 115 -19.49 2.13 -15.76
N GLY A 116 -19.56 1.17 -14.83
CA GLY A 116 -19.32 -0.25 -15.12
C GLY A 116 -17.85 -0.70 -15.08
N LEU A 117 -16.89 0.23 -14.97
CA LEU A 117 -15.47 -0.07 -14.73
C LEU A 117 -15.08 0.13 -13.26
N ALA A 118 -15.57 1.19 -12.62
CA ALA A 118 -15.37 1.43 -11.21
C ALA A 118 -16.32 0.58 -10.37
N GLN A 119 -15.77 -0.11 -9.36
CA GLN A 119 -16.58 -0.78 -8.34
C GLN A 119 -17.12 0.28 -7.34
N PRO A 120 -18.41 0.30 -7.00
CA PRO A 120 -18.91 1.20 -5.96
C PRO A 120 -18.34 0.83 -4.59
N PHE A 121 -18.18 1.81 -3.69
CA PHE A 121 -17.94 1.51 -2.28
C PHE A 121 -19.19 0.83 -1.66
N GLU A 122 -18.95 -0.08 -0.74
CA GLU A 122 -19.94 -0.47 0.26
C GLU A 122 -20.03 0.64 1.32
N GLU A 123 -21.24 1.15 1.60
CA GLU A 123 -21.42 2.14 2.66
C GLU A 123 -21.58 1.47 4.03
N VAL A 124 -20.68 1.80 4.96
CA VAL A 124 -20.75 1.35 6.36
C VAL A 124 -20.63 2.59 7.25
N GLY A 125 -21.70 2.92 7.97
CA GLY A 125 -21.71 4.05 8.92
C GLY A 125 -21.47 5.42 8.26
N GLY A 126 -21.93 5.64 7.02
CA GLY A 126 -21.69 6.88 6.27
C GLY A 126 -20.27 7.02 5.70
N LYS A 127 -19.51 5.92 5.62
CA LYS A 127 -18.15 5.86 5.07
C LYS A 127 -18.01 4.73 4.04
N GLY A 128 -17.13 4.94 3.07
CA GLY A 128 -16.80 3.97 2.05
C GLY A 128 -15.93 2.83 2.59
N SER A 129 -16.30 1.61 2.22
CA SER A 129 -15.55 0.39 2.44
C SER A 129 -15.44 -0.41 1.14
N PHE A 130 -14.41 -1.24 1.01
CA PHE A 130 -14.20 -2.08 -0.16
C PHE A 130 -13.51 -3.39 0.22
N ASN A 131 -13.68 -4.41 -0.63
CA ASN A 131 -12.96 -5.67 -0.59
C ASN A 131 -12.66 -6.09 -2.04
N VAL A 132 -11.38 -6.11 -2.40
CA VAL A 132 -10.91 -6.43 -3.75
C VAL A 132 -9.75 -7.41 -3.73
N GLN A 133 -9.46 -8.00 -4.89
CA GLN A 133 -8.28 -8.83 -5.11
C GLN A 133 -7.34 -8.11 -6.07
N LEU A 134 -6.04 -8.10 -5.76
CA LEU A 134 -4.98 -7.64 -6.66
C LEU A 134 -4.05 -8.81 -6.99
N THR A 135 -3.76 -9.00 -8.26
CA THR A 135 -2.65 -9.87 -8.72
C THR A 135 -1.39 -9.03 -8.77
N VAL A 136 -0.42 -9.35 -7.91
CA VAL A 136 0.81 -8.58 -7.73
C VAL A 136 2.01 -9.22 -8.44
N ALA A 137 2.96 -8.39 -8.85
CA ALA A 137 4.24 -8.80 -9.41
C ALA A 137 5.35 -7.87 -8.87
N ALA A 138 6.56 -8.39 -8.78
CA ALA A 138 7.72 -7.63 -8.32
C ALA A 138 8.21 -6.62 -9.35
N SER A 139 8.04 -6.90 -10.64
CA SER A 139 8.49 -6.04 -11.73
C SER A 139 7.62 -6.14 -12.99
N ASP A 140 7.65 -5.08 -13.80
CA ASP A 140 7.09 -5.03 -15.14
C ASP A 140 7.86 -4.03 -16.03
N GLU A 141 7.26 -3.59 -17.15
CA GLU A 141 7.85 -2.63 -18.08
C GLU A 141 7.91 -1.18 -17.55
N PHE A 142 7.25 -0.87 -16.43
CA PHE A 142 7.24 0.45 -15.80
C PHE A 142 8.22 0.57 -14.64
N THR A 143 8.40 -0.49 -13.83
CA THR A 143 9.28 -0.47 -12.65
C THR A 143 9.66 -1.86 -12.15
N ASP A 144 10.70 -1.92 -11.32
CA ASP A 144 11.11 -3.10 -10.56
C ASP A 144 11.17 -2.75 -9.05
N CYS A 145 10.41 -3.47 -8.22
CA CYS A 145 10.39 -3.31 -6.77
C CYS A 145 11.64 -3.91 -6.08
N LEU A 146 12.42 -4.72 -6.79
CA LEU A 146 13.66 -5.35 -6.31
C LEU A 146 14.91 -4.52 -6.68
N ASP A 147 14.82 -3.64 -7.68
CA ASP A 147 15.88 -2.68 -7.99
C ASP A 147 15.79 -1.46 -7.05
N ALA A 148 16.73 -1.36 -6.10
CA ALA A 148 16.86 -0.21 -5.21
C ALA A 148 17.13 1.14 -5.94
N SER A 149 17.48 1.11 -7.23
CA SER A 149 17.62 2.31 -8.07
C SER A 149 16.26 2.82 -8.57
N ALA A 150 15.34 1.91 -8.90
CA ALA A 150 13.98 2.22 -9.33
C ALA A 150 13.04 2.44 -8.13
N ALA A 151 13.16 1.61 -7.09
CA ALA A 151 12.37 1.62 -5.87
C ALA A 151 13.25 1.80 -4.62
N PRO A 152 13.86 2.98 -4.39
CA PRO A 152 14.80 3.22 -3.27
C PRO A 152 14.16 3.14 -1.87
N ARG A 153 12.83 3.07 -1.79
CA ARG A 153 12.06 2.86 -0.56
C ARG A 153 11.22 1.57 -0.62
N GLY A 154 11.48 0.72 -1.61
CA GLY A 154 10.63 -0.41 -1.97
C GLY A 154 9.28 0.01 -2.56
N CYS A 155 8.37 -0.95 -2.60
CA CYS A 155 7.00 -0.76 -3.07
C CYS A 155 5.98 -0.86 -1.94
N VAL A 156 4.81 -0.28 -2.18
CA VAL A 156 3.66 -0.29 -1.29
C VAL A 156 2.43 -0.80 -2.03
N VAL A 157 1.68 -1.70 -1.40
CA VAL A 157 0.25 -1.83 -1.71
C VAL A 157 -0.45 -0.70 -0.97
N GLY A 158 -1.31 0.03 -1.67
CA GLY A 158 -1.89 1.24 -1.11
C GLY A 158 -3.09 1.76 -1.84
N THR A 159 -3.67 2.80 -1.27
CA THR A 159 -4.74 3.59 -1.89
C THR A 159 -4.23 4.98 -2.24
N ARG A 160 -4.87 5.61 -3.23
CA ARG A 160 -4.72 7.03 -3.55
C ARG A 160 -6.02 7.55 -4.18
N ALA A 161 -6.25 8.86 -4.14
CA ALA A 161 -7.35 9.45 -4.92
C ALA A 161 -7.21 9.14 -6.42
N ASP A 162 -8.34 8.95 -7.11
CA ASP A 162 -8.34 8.60 -8.52
C ASP A 162 -7.85 9.75 -9.45
N HIS A 163 -7.80 9.47 -10.75
CA HIS A 163 -7.28 10.40 -11.76
C HIS A 163 -8.09 11.72 -11.87
N THR A 164 -9.29 11.80 -11.30
CA THR A 164 -10.06 13.06 -11.24
C THR A 164 -9.48 14.03 -10.20
N ARG A 165 -8.66 13.55 -9.25
CA ARG A 165 -8.15 14.28 -8.09
C ARG A 165 -6.70 13.90 -7.78
N THR A 166 -5.82 13.80 -8.78
CA THR A 166 -4.44 13.28 -8.63
C THR A 166 -3.61 13.95 -7.52
N ALA A 167 -3.81 15.25 -7.27
CA ALA A 167 -3.13 15.98 -6.19
C ALA A 167 -3.67 15.66 -4.78
N ASP A 168 -4.90 15.15 -4.65
CA ASP A 168 -5.53 14.86 -3.35
C ASP A 168 -4.87 13.62 -2.70
N ARG A 169 -4.24 13.83 -1.53
CA ARG A 169 -3.57 12.79 -0.75
C ARG A 169 -4.42 12.30 0.44
N SER A 170 -5.66 12.77 0.59
CA SER A 170 -6.47 12.46 1.77
C SER A 170 -6.82 10.96 1.87
N ALA A 171 -6.87 10.28 0.73
CA ALA A 171 -7.11 8.84 0.60
C ALA A 171 -5.83 7.98 0.55
N ASP A 172 -4.65 8.54 0.87
CA ASP A 172 -3.39 7.83 0.79
C ASP A 172 -3.17 6.87 1.97
N VAL A 173 -3.28 5.57 1.73
CA VAL A 173 -2.84 4.53 2.67
C VAL A 173 -1.70 3.73 2.03
N ARG A 174 -0.70 3.35 2.81
CA ARG A 174 0.51 2.67 2.33
C ARG A 174 0.87 1.51 3.23
N ILE A 175 1.05 0.34 2.65
CA ILE A 175 1.51 -0.87 3.33
C ILE A 175 2.76 -1.36 2.58
N PRO A 176 3.97 -1.20 3.15
CA PRO A 176 5.20 -1.66 2.52
C PRO A 176 5.20 -3.16 2.28
N VAL A 177 5.60 -3.56 1.08
CA VAL A 177 5.64 -4.97 0.67
C VAL A 177 7.04 -5.46 0.30
N THR A 178 7.27 -6.76 0.44
CA THR A 178 8.46 -7.46 -0.06
C THR A 178 8.08 -8.67 -0.90
N PHE A 179 8.90 -8.97 -1.91
CA PHE A 179 8.77 -10.10 -2.82
C PHE A 179 9.92 -11.09 -2.62
N GLY A 180 9.70 -12.34 -3.07
CA GLY A 180 10.66 -13.44 -2.96
C GLY A 180 10.38 -14.37 -1.77
N THR A 181 11.31 -15.25 -1.43
CA THR A 181 11.24 -16.03 -0.20
C THR A 181 11.80 -15.20 0.95
N ASP A 182 11.05 -15.04 2.03
CA ASP A 182 11.56 -14.45 3.26
C ASP A 182 12.79 -15.24 3.75
N GLU A 183 13.99 -14.68 3.62
CA GLU A 183 15.01 -14.97 4.62
C GLU A 183 14.42 -14.45 5.93
N ALA A 184 14.09 -15.40 6.82
CA ALA A 184 13.31 -15.14 8.02
C ALA A 184 13.82 -13.90 8.75
N GLY A 185 12.90 -12.98 9.05
CA GLY A 185 13.24 -11.66 9.58
C GLY A 185 14.25 -11.78 10.71
N GLY A 186 15.44 -11.21 10.49
CA GLY A 186 16.47 -11.17 11.51
C GLY A 186 15.91 -10.48 12.73
N GLU A 187 15.74 -11.25 13.80
CA GLU A 187 15.32 -10.73 15.10
C GLU A 187 16.25 -9.58 15.48
N SER A 188 15.69 -8.37 15.56
CA SER A 188 16.30 -7.30 16.34
C SER A 188 16.40 -7.84 17.76
N THR A 189 17.60 -8.21 18.18
CA THR A 189 17.87 -8.60 19.55
C THR A 189 17.76 -7.36 20.42
N ASP A 190 16.58 -7.13 20.97
CA ASP A 190 16.37 -6.23 22.10
C ASP A 190 17.19 -6.77 23.28
N ASP A 191 18.33 -6.15 23.52
CA ASP A 191 19.33 -6.56 24.51
C ASP A 191 18.86 -6.13 25.92
N GLU A 192 17.85 -6.84 26.45
CA GLU A 192 17.29 -6.66 27.79
C GLU A 192 18.29 -7.15 28.85
N SER A 193 19.29 -6.31 29.15
CA SER A 193 20.16 -6.47 30.32
C SER A 193 19.48 -5.86 31.55
N GLY A 194 18.71 -6.68 32.28
CA GLY A 194 17.96 -6.25 33.45
C GLY A 194 18.75 -6.15 34.77
N GLU A 195 18.19 -5.34 35.68
CA GLU A 195 18.32 -5.42 37.17
C GLU A 195 19.69 -5.02 37.81
N THR A 196 19.76 -4.33 38.96
CA THR A 196 18.75 -3.83 39.92
C THR A 196 19.31 -2.70 40.83
N SER A 197 18.40 -1.94 41.46
CA SER A 197 18.51 -1.26 42.78
C SER A 197 19.57 -0.17 43.05
N ASP A 198 19.08 1.03 43.42
CA ASP A 198 19.27 1.55 44.78
C ASP A 198 18.24 2.66 45.12
N GLU A 199 17.82 2.75 46.39
CA GLU A 199 16.78 3.70 46.87
C GLU A 199 17.33 4.94 47.60
N THR A 200 16.49 5.99 47.68
CA THR A 200 16.27 6.90 48.83
C THR A 200 16.75 8.36 48.72
N SER A 201 15.83 9.28 49.09
CA SER A 201 16.00 10.73 49.38
C SER A 201 16.12 11.65 48.16
N GLY A 202 15.41 12.78 48.08
CA GLY A 202 14.38 13.34 48.96
C GLY A 202 14.02 14.80 48.57
N ASP A 203 13.05 15.36 49.29
CA ASP A 203 12.64 16.78 49.31
C ASP A 203 11.85 17.39 48.12
N ALA A 204 10.63 17.83 48.47
CA ALA A 204 9.86 18.87 47.79
C ALA A 204 9.26 19.78 48.87
N PRO A 205 9.26 21.11 48.66
CA PRO A 205 7.99 21.86 48.64
C PRO A 205 8.00 22.99 47.58
N GLY A 206 6.90 23.64 47.19
CA GLY A 206 5.47 23.52 47.52
C GLY A 206 4.73 24.87 47.35
N SER A 207 3.41 24.86 47.07
CA SER A 207 2.48 26.03 47.09
C SER A 207 2.70 27.17 46.05
N ALA A 208 1.73 27.99 45.62
CA ALA A 208 0.27 28.11 45.84
C ALA A 208 -0.37 28.82 44.58
N SER A 209 -1.59 28.49 44.12
CA SER A 209 -2.93 29.06 44.47
C SER A 209 -3.22 30.52 44.04
N GLY A 210 -4.45 30.76 43.54
CA GLY A 210 -4.99 32.06 43.09
C GLY A 210 -5.74 31.94 41.75
N THR A 211 -6.99 31.49 41.67
CA THR A 211 -8.28 32.14 42.05
C THR A 211 -8.84 33.07 40.96
N ALA A 212 -10.15 32.93 40.72
CA ALA A 212 -10.90 33.51 39.61
C ALA A 212 -11.12 35.03 39.69
N GLY A 213 -11.45 35.61 38.53
CA GLY A 213 -12.14 36.89 38.40
C GLY A 213 -13.10 36.83 37.19
N ALA A 214 -14.40 36.98 37.44
CA ALA A 214 -15.43 37.02 36.41
C ALA A 214 -16.38 38.18 36.69
N ASP A 215 -16.38 39.16 35.77
CA ASP A 215 -17.35 40.22 35.54
C ASP A 215 -17.03 40.74 34.13
N GLY A 216 -17.95 41.04 33.22
CA GLY A 216 -19.40 41.17 33.36
C GLY A 216 -19.86 42.50 32.78
N SER A 217 -20.43 42.52 31.56
CA SER A 217 -21.37 43.55 31.04
C SER A 217 -21.82 43.22 29.61
N ALA A 218 -23.14 43.32 29.37
CA ALA A 218 -23.74 43.53 28.05
C ALA A 218 -23.89 45.07 27.83
N ASP A 219 -24.55 45.66 26.83
CA ASP A 219 -25.36 45.21 25.68
C ASP A 219 -25.26 46.33 24.58
N ASP A 220 -26.30 46.50 23.75
CA ASP A 220 -26.59 47.65 22.87
C ASP A 220 -25.74 47.83 21.59
N GLY A 221 -26.27 47.26 20.50
CA GLY A 221 -26.41 48.03 19.24
C GLY A 221 -27.70 48.88 19.28
N PRO A 222 -28.24 49.41 18.16
CA PRO A 222 -27.77 49.36 16.77
C PRO A 222 -27.65 50.75 16.11
N ALA A 223 -27.15 50.82 14.86
CA ALA A 223 -27.80 51.59 13.77
C ALA A 223 -27.04 51.50 12.43
N GLU A 224 -27.81 51.40 11.36
CA GLU A 224 -27.40 51.41 9.96
C GLU A 224 -26.72 52.71 9.50
N ALA A 225 -25.77 52.60 8.56
CA ALA A 225 -25.51 53.64 7.57
C ALA A 225 -24.96 53.02 6.27
N ALA A 226 -25.66 53.21 5.16
CA ALA A 226 -25.19 52.77 3.84
C ALA A 226 -24.07 53.69 3.30
N GLY A 227 -23.07 53.11 2.63
CA GLY A 227 -21.98 53.85 2.01
C GLY A 227 -21.32 53.06 0.89
N THR A 228 -21.53 53.51 -0.36
CA THR A 228 -20.91 52.94 -1.57
C THR A 228 -19.43 53.33 -1.68
N GLY A 229 -18.56 52.39 -2.05
CA GLY A 229 -17.16 52.66 -2.40
C GLY A 229 -16.47 51.41 -2.93
N ALA A 230 -15.71 51.55 -4.00
CA ALA A 230 -14.99 50.46 -4.65
C ALA A 230 -13.53 50.38 -4.19
N ASP A 231 -12.80 49.43 -4.77
CA ASP A 231 -11.33 49.37 -4.87
C ASP A 231 -10.53 49.14 -3.58
N ASP A 232 -10.13 47.88 -3.34
CA ASP A 232 -8.71 47.54 -3.17
C ASP A 232 -8.45 46.03 -3.29
N LEU A 233 -7.89 45.60 -4.42
CA LEU A 233 -7.27 44.28 -4.57
C LEU A 233 -5.78 44.42 -4.29
N ALA A 234 -5.36 44.01 -3.08
CA ALA A 234 -3.98 44.14 -2.63
C ALA A 234 -2.99 43.47 -3.59
N ALA A 235 -1.96 44.22 -4.00
CA ALA A 235 -1.03 43.84 -5.05
C ALA A 235 0.30 43.26 -4.54
N THR A 236 0.72 42.16 -5.17
CA THR A 236 2.11 41.70 -5.34
C THR A 236 2.16 41.06 -6.74
N GLY A 237 3.00 41.41 -7.72
CA GLY A 237 4.34 42.01 -7.69
C GLY A 237 5.38 40.91 -7.44
N SER A 238 6.30 40.51 -8.31
CA SER A 238 6.72 40.98 -9.66
C SER A 238 7.53 39.85 -10.34
N SER A 239 7.74 39.73 -11.66
CA SER A 239 7.28 40.46 -12.86
C SER A 239 7.70 39.67 -14.12
N THR A 240 6.97 39.76 -15.25
CA THR A 240 7.27 39.04 -16.51
C THR A 240 7.41 39.96 -17.72
N THR A 241 8.64 40.32 -18.08
CA THR A 241 8.95 40.99 -19.36
C THR A 241 10.36 40.71 -19.86
N ALA A 242 10.50 40.60 -21.20
CA ALA A 242 11.73 40.33 -21.98
C ALA A 242 12.37 38.94 -21.76
N LEU A 243 12.26 38.00 -22.70
CA LEU A 243 13.01 38.05 -23.96
C LEU A 243 12.34 37.25 -25.11
N THR A 244 11.84 37.96 -26.12
CA THR A 244 11.53 37.38 -27.45
C THR A 244 12.70 37.59 -28.40
N ALA A 245 13.62 36.62 -28.49
CA ALA A 245 14.52 36.43 -29.63
C ALA A 245 15.22 35.07 -29.53
N GLY A 246 14.87 34.11 -30.41
CA GLY A 246 15.42 32.74 -30.31
C GLY A 246 15.03 31.79 -31.44
N ALA A 247 14.59 32.29 -32.60
CA ALA A 247 14.36 31.48 -33.78
C ALA A 247 15.51 31.67 -34.78
N VAL A 248 16.41 30.69 -34.88
CA VAL A 248 17.24 30.28 -36.04
C VAL A 248 18.30 29.28 -35.57
N ALA A 249 18.63 28.31 -36.44
CA ALA A 249 19.70 27.31 -36.33
C ALA A 249 19.49 26.11 -35.37
N LEU A 250 18.87 25.05 -35.91
CA LEU A 250 19.44 23.68 -35.86
C LEU A 250 18.81 22.71 -36.90
N ALA A 251 18.53 23.21 -38.11
CA ALA A 251 18.20 22.37 -39.27
C ALA A 251 19.47 21.78 -39.91
N ALA A 252 20.21 20.95 -39.17
CA ALA A 252 21.52 20.43 -39.61
C ALA A 252 21.85 18.98 -39.17
N ALA A 253 20.87 18.20 -38.68
CA ALA A 253 21.08 16.80 -38.27
C ALA A 253 20.37 15.74 -39.16
N GLY A 254 19.40 16.15 -40.00
CA GLY A 254 18.65 15.22 -40.87
C GLY A 254 19.31 14.90 -42.23
N GLY A 255 20.41 15.58 -42.59
CA GLY A 255 20.95 15.58 -43.96
C GLY A 255 21.97 14.48 -44.30
N ILE A 256 22.50 13.75 -43.31
CA ILE A 256 23.70 12.90 -43.51
C ILE A 256 23.37 11.41 -43.69
N LEU A 257 22.18 10.93 -43.28
CA LEU A 257 21.80 9.51 -43.40
C LEU A 257 21.10 9.12 -44.72
N LEU A 258 20.77 10.07 -45.60
CA LEU A 258 20.12 9.79 -46.90
C LEU A 258 21.07 9.82 -48.11
N ALA A 259 22.34 10.23 -47.91
CA ALA A 259 23.35 10.25 -48.98
C ALA A 259 24.09 8.90 -49.18
N ALA A 260 23.95 7.95 -48.26
CA ALA A 260 24.68 6.67 -48.31
C ALA A 260 24.01 5.58 -49.20
N ARG A 261 22.77 5.80 -49.69
CA ARG A 261 21.96 4.75 -50.34
C ARG A 261 21.82 4.86 -51.86
N ARG A 262 22.73 5.59 -52.54
CA ARG A 262 22.77 5.69 -54.01
C ARG A 262 24.18 5.50 -54.58
N ARG A 263 24.57 4.24 -54.76
CA ARG A 263 25.58 3.81 -55.75
C ARG A 263 25.05 2.61 -56.52
N PRO A 264 24.61 2.79 -57.78
CA PRO A 264 24.36 1.69 -58.70
C PRO A 264 25.61 1.44 -59.56
N PHE A 265 26.13 0.20 -59.59
CA PHE A 265 26.68 -0.38 -60.82
C PHE A 265 26.90 -1.90 -60.69
N SER A 266 26.21 -2.67 -61.54
CA SER A 266 26.72 -3.93 -62.10
C SER A 266 27.48 -3.56 -63.39
N PRO A 267 28.47 -4.36 -63.82
CA PRO A 267 28.14 -5.55 -64.61
C PRO A 267 28.34 -6.87 -63.86
#